data_AF-A0A9D7YE90-F1
#
_entry.id   AF-A0A9D7YE90-F1
#
_cell.length_a   1.000
_cell.length_b   1.000
_cell.length_c   1.000
_cell.angle_alpha   90.00
_cell.angle_beta   90.00
_cell.angle_gamma   90.00
#
_symmetry.space_group_name_H-M   'P 1'
#
loop_
_entity.id
_entity.type
_entity.pdbx_description
1 polymer ?
#
loop_
_entity_poly.entity_id
_entity_poly.type
_entity_poly.pdbx_seq_one_letter_code
_entity_poly.pdbx_strand_id
1 'polypeptide(L)'
;MNQDFKKYIKLLLIFGIPFWLLAISYFVFDPFHVLRNYQEYGSNYLKTYNRNRISTQTFLNYNPKYHFESFIFGSSRSSAFRTSAWSKYIGDSNPYHFDAFNDNISGIRGKMQFIENQGNKIKNALIVIDNDTFSEQYDDESDIVHMKDCMWSGRNPLMYHLEFFKAFFKKKYFISFFDLKINKTYRPWMEEFFKFKYYYEAPRNDFYFPENEEGIQKDSVKYYANPDFKKRYWKPEPYDKTINEEHLKELKIIKEILDRNKSKYKIVISPLFNQIDYSPIDLEVLNIYFGKENVYNFSGINKYTNDIANYYEMSHYKPQLGNILMKEMYQKEVKAN
;
A
#
# COMPACT_ATOMS: atom_id res chain seq x y z
N MET A 1 -28.88 41.70 16.75
CA MET A 1 -29.31 40.32 16.44
C MET A 1 -30.63 40.04 17.17
N ASN A 2 -31.72 39.84 16.42
CA ASN A 2 -33.10 39.73 16.93
C ASN A 2 -33.21 38.63 18.04
N GLN A 3 -33.99 38.87 19.10
CA GLN A 3 -34.18 37.91 20.20
C GLN A 3 -34.76 36.58 19.70
N ASP A 4 -35.67 36.63 18.71
CA ASP A 4 -36.24 35.43 18.11
C ASP A 4 -35.20 34.61 17.34
N PHE A 5 -34.26 35.30 16.67
CA PHE A 5 -33.13 34.65 16.00
C PHE A 5 -32.20 33.98 17.02
N LYS A 6 -31.92 34.62 18.16
CA LYS A 6 -31.14 34.00 19.26
C LYS A 6 -31.83 32.74 19.81
N LYS A 7 -33.15 32.79 20.00
CA LYS A 7 -33.96 31.65 20.47
C LYS A 7 -33.96 30.51 19.47
N TYR A 8 -34.09 30.81 18.18
CA TYR A 8 -34.03 29.83 17.09
C TYR A 8 -32.66 29.13 17.01
N ILE A 9 -31.56 29.89 17.05
CA ILE A 9 -30.20 29.32 17.09
C ILE A 9 -30.00 28.44 18.33
N LYS A 10 -30.50 28.85 19.50
CA LYS A 10 -30.41 28.05 20.73
C LYS A 10 -31.16 26.72 20.58
N LEU A 11 -32.35 26.72 19.99
CA LEU A 11 -33.14 25.50 19.74
C LEU A 11 -32.45 24.58 18.73
N LEU A 12 -31.89 25.12 17.65
CA LEU A 12 -31.11 24.35 16.67
C LEU A 12 -29.87 23.70 17.30
N LEU A 13 -29.15 24.44 18.15
CA LEU A 13 -27.98 23.90 18.85
C LEU A 13 -28.36 22.76 19.80
N ILE A 14 -29.46 22.91 20.56
CA ILE A 14 -29.95 21.88 21.48
C ILE A 14 -30.45 20.65 20.72
N PHE A 15 -31.26 20.84 19.67
CA PHE A 15 -31.74 19.73 18.84
C PHE A 15 -30.59 19.01 18.12
N GLY A 16 -29.54 19.75 17.77
CA GLY A 16 -28.34 19.24 17.14
C GLY A 16 -27.40 18.46 18.08
N ILE A 17 -27.62 18.46 19.41
CA ILE A 17 -26.69 17.85 20.38
C ILE A 17 -26.25 16.43 19.99
N PRO A 18 -27.13 15.49 19.60
CA PRO A 18 -26.70 14.15 19.20
C PRO A 18 -25.72 14.15 18.01
N PHE A 19 -25.94 15.05 17.03
CA PHE A 19 -25.07 15.19 15.87
C PHE A 19 -23.74 15.86 16.23
N TRP A 20 -23.76 16.87 17.10
CA TRP A 20 -22.54 17.50 17.60
C TRP A 20 -21.70 16.54 18.41
N LEU A 21 -22.31 15.76 19.31
CA LEU A 21 -21.61 14.73 20.07
C LEU A 21 -20.98 13.69 19.14
N LEU A 22 -21.71 13.25 18.11
CA LEU A 22 -21.19 12.32 17.12
C LEU A 22 -20.04 12.93 16.31
N ALA A 23 -20.15 14.19 15.86
CA ALA A 23 -19.07 14.88 15.17
C ALA A 23 -17.83 15.08 16.05
N ILE A 24 -18.00 15.50 17.30
CA ILE A 24 -16.91 15.63 18.28
C ILE A 24 -16.24 14.27 18.53
N SER A 25 -17.03 13.20 18.57
CA SER A 25 -16.51 11.86 18.82
C SER A 25 -15.50 11.40 17.75
N TYR A 26 -15.63 11.86 16.50
CA TYR A 26 -14.62 11.61 15.46
C TYR A 26 -13.25 12.17 15.88
N PHE A 27 -13.20 13.43 16.34
CA PHE A 27 -11.96 14.09 16.77
C PHE A 27 -11.40 13.50 18.07
N VAL A 28 -12.28 13.02 18.95
CA VAL A 28 -11.89 12.39 20.22
C VAL A 28 -11.33 10.98 20.00
N PHE A 29 -11.93 10.20 19.12
CA PHE A 29 -11.59 8.79 18.97
C PHE A 29 -10.71 8.48 17.77
N ASP A 30 -10.57 9.40 16.81
CA ASP A 30 -9.74 9.28 15.61
C ASP A 30 -9.90 7.89 14.95
N PRO A 31 -11.12 7.56 14.47
CA PRO A 31 -11.49 6.19 14.12
C PRO A 31 -10.65 5.58 12.99
N PHE A 32 -9.97 6.41 12.19
CA PHE A 32 -9.11 6.01 11.08
C PHE A 32 -7.61 6.25 11.35
N HIS A 33 -7.25 6.72 12.54
CA HIS A 33 -5.87 7.00 12.95
C HIS A 33 -5.15 8.01 12.04
N VAL A 34 -5.87 9.07 11.63
CA VAL A 34 -5.37 10.10 10.72
C VAL A 34 -5.13 11.44 11.40
N LEU A 35 -5.72 11.67 12.58
CA LEU A 35 -5.63 12.96 13.28
C LEU A 35 -4.43 13.04 14.25
N ARG A 36 -3.96 11.88 14.74
CA ARG A 36 -2.86 11.80 15.71
C ARG A 36 -1.70 10.98 15.16
N ASN A 37 -0.58 11.05 15.87
CA ASN A 37 0.59 10.22 15.61
C ASN A 37 0.53 8.97 16.50
N TYR A 38 0.64 7.81 15.87
CA TYR A 38 0.62 6.51 16.56
C TYR A 38 1.94 5.80 16.29
N GLN A 39 2.59 5.28 17.34
CA GLN A 39 3.83 4.50 17.19
C GLN A 39 3.59 3.11 16.58
N GLU A 40 2.42 2.55 16.85
CA GLU A 40 1.96 1.26 16.34
C GLU A 40 0.52 1.38 15.89
N TYR A 41 0.18 0.65 14.83
CA TYR A 41 -1.17 0.54 14.30
C TYR A 41 -1.68 -0.87 14.63
N GLY A 42 -2.85 -0.96 15.26
CA GLY A 42 -3.38 -2.23 15.74
C GLY A 42 -3.58 -3.26 14.61
N SER A 43 -3.54 -4.55 14.97
CA SER A 43 -3.60 -5.67 14.02
C SER A 43 -5.02 -6.04 13.54
N ASN A 44 -6.03 -5.37 14.10
CA ASN A 44 -7.43 -5.66 13.83
C ASN A 44 -8.04 -4.47 13.08
N TYR A 45 -8.78 -4.76 12.02
CA TYR A 45 -9.66 -3.81 11.33
C TYR A 45 -8.96 -2.81 10.40
N LEU A 46 -7.79 -3.18 9.86
CA LEU A 46 -7.06 -2.35 8.89
C LEU A 46 -7.78 -2.17 7.54
N LYS A 47 -8.92 -2.84 7.28
CA LYS A 47 -9.69 -2.66 6.05
C LYS A 47 -10.05 -1.20 5.76
N THR A 48 -10.27 -0.38 6.78
CA THR A 48 -10.59 1.05 6.62
C THR A 48 -9.42 1.98 6.90
N TYR A 49 -8.22 1.43 7.12
CA TYR A 49 -7.04 2.24 7.42
C TYR A 49 -6.34 2.59 6.12
N ASN A 50 -5.90 3.84 6.04
CA ASN A 50 -5.16 4.32 4.90
C ASN A 50 -3.68 3.90 5.02
N ARG A 51 -3.25 2.99 4.15
CA ARG A 51 -1.87 2.47 4.18
C ARG A 51 -0.83 3.53 3.83
N ASN A 52 -1.13 4.46 2.91
CA ASN A 52 -0.24 5.59 2.64
C ASN A 52 0.03 6.40 3.93
N ARG A 53 -1.00 6.65 4.73
CA ARG A 53 -0.91 7.36 6.01
C ARG A 53 -0.12 6.58 7.05
N ILE A 54 -0.39 5.28 7.19
CA ILE A 54 0.36 4.41 8.10
C ILE A 54 1.85 4.41 7.72
N SER A 55 2.15 4.16 6.45
CA SER A 55 3.53 4.11 5.94
C SER A 55 4.24 5.45 6.07
N THR A 56 3.58 6.58 5.82
CA THR A 56 4.18 7.90 6.00
C THR A 56 4.43 8.23 7.47
N GLN A 57 3.46 7.98 8.34
CA GLN A 57 3.61 8.31 9.76
C GLN A 57 4.60 7.37 10.46
N THR A 58 4.62 6.08 10.11
CA THR A 58 5.61 5.13 10.63
C THR A 58 7.02 5.55 10.21
N PHE A 59 7.22 5.98 8.96
CA PHE A 59 8.49 6.55 8.52
C PHE A 59 8.87 7.75 9.39
N LEU A 60 7.99 8.74 9.55
CA LEU A 60 8.26 9.94 10.35
C LEU A 60 8.58 9.64 11.83
N ASN A 61 7.90 8.66 12.43
CA ASN A 61 8.12 8.29 13.82
C ASN A 61 9.52 7.69 14.06
N TYR A 62 10.00 6.89 13.11
CA TYR A 62 11.21 6.09 13.28
C TYR A 62 12.43 6.66 12.54
N ASN A 63 12.24 7.51 11.53
CA ASN A 63 13.30 8.11 10.75
C ASN A 63 14.33 8.90 11.58
N PRO A 64 13.96 9.67 12.63
CA PRO A 64 14.94 10.36 13.48
C PRO A 64 15.93 9.42 14.19
N LYS A 65 15.58 8.14 14.36
CA LYS A 65 16.43 7.13 14.99
C LYS A 65 17.17 6.26 13.98
N TYR A 66 16.48 5.84 12.93
CA TYR A 66 17.01 4.83 12.00
C TYR A 66 17.65 5.43 10.74
N HIS A 67 17.32 6.67 10.39
CA HIS A 67 17.81 7.35 9.18
C HIS A 67 17.75 6.44 7.95
N PHE A 68 16.55 6.01 7.57
CA PHE A 68 16.36 5.03 6.51
C PHE A 68 16.99 5.48 5.19
N GLU A 69 17.75 4.59 4.54
CA GLU A 69 18.37 4.87 3.23
C GLU A 69 18.01 3.84 2.15
N SER A 70 17.36 2.73 2.52
CA SER A 70 16.99 1.65 1.60
C SER A 70 15.50 1.43 1.62
N PHE A 71 14.86 1.46 0.46
CA PHE A 71 13.40 1.51 0.37
C PHE A 71 12.83 0.48 -0.60
N ILE A 72 11.77 -0.20 -0.16
CA ILE A 72 10.89 -0.99 -1.02
C ILE A 72 9.67 -0.14 -1.34
N PHE A 73 9.31 -0.02 -2.61
CA PHE A 73 8.15 0.71 -3.09
C PHE A 73 7.23 -0.21 -3.88
N GLY A 74 5.93 0.10 -3.87
CA GLY A 74 4.94 -0.57 -4.70
C GLY A 74 3.59 -0.69 -4.00
N SER A 75 2.64 -1.28 -4.73
CA SER A 75 1.31 -1.59 -4.20
C SER A 75 1.37 -2.67 -3.12
N SER A 76 0.22 -3.05 -2.58
CA SER A 76 0.08 -4.17 -1.64
C SER A 76 0.74 -5.50 -2.10
N ARG A 77 0.99 -5.68 -3.40
CA ARG A 77 1.75 -6.82 -3.95
C ARG A 77 3.22 -6.81 -3.55
N SER A 78 3.80 -5.63 -3.31
CA SER A 78 5.18 -5.47 -2.85
C SER A 78 5.44 -6.05 -1.46
N SER A 79 4.41 -6.33 -0.67
CA SER A 79 4.49 -6.97 0.67
C SER A 79 5.08 -8.39 0.68
N ALA A 80 5.16 -9.04 -0.48
CA ALA A 80 5.92 -10.28 -0.63
C ALA A 80 7.43 -10.06 -0.47
N PHE A 81 7.92 -8.84 -0.71
CA PHE A 81 9.33 -8.48 -0.57
C PHE A 81 9.59 -7.94 0.84
N ARG A 82 9.97 -8.83 1.75
CA ARG A 82 10.26 -8.45 3.14
C ARG A 82 11.57 -7.70 3.28
N THR A 83 11.55 -6.61 4.04
CA THR A 83 12.76 -5.83 4.37
C THR A 83 13.84 -6.71 5.03
N SER A 84 13.43 -7.63 5.91
CA SER A 84 14.33 -8.56 6.61
C SER A 84 15.03 -9.58 5.69
N ALA A 85 14.41 -9.93 4.56
CA ALA A 85 15.04 -10.77 3.55
C ALA A 85 15.93 -9.94 2.63
N TRP A 86 15.47 -8.75 2.24
CA TRP A 86 16.19 -7.86 1.33
C TRP A 86 17.51 -7.34 1.91
N SER A 87 17.53 -7.03 3.21
CA SER A 87 18.72 -6.56 3.96
C SER A 87 19.98 -7.38 3.70
N LYS A 88 19.82 -8.71 3.53
CA LYS A 88 20.91 -9.67 3.28
C LYS A 88 21.63 -9.45 1.95
N TYR A 89 20.98 -8.81 0.98
CA TYR A 89 21.52 -8.57 -0.35
C TYR A 89 22.13 -7.19 -0.52
N ILE A 90 21.64 -6.20 0.23
CA ILE A 90 22.03 -4.79 0.06
C ILE A 90 23.01 -4.30 1.13
N GLY A 91 23.30 -5.11 2.15
CA GLY A 91 24.22 -4.75 3.23
C GLY A 91 23.71 -3.60 4.10
N ASP A 92 22.38 -3.41 4.15
CA ASP A 92 21.70 -2.45 5.02
C ASP A 92 20.81 -3.22 6.01
N SER A 93 21.02 -2.98 7.31
CA SER A 93 20.26 -3.64 8.37
C SER A 93 18.86 -3.06 8.59
N ASN A 94 18.57 -1.86 8.09
CA ASN A 94 17.30 -1.16 8.34
C ASN A 94 16.61 -0.67 7.05
N PRO A 95 16.31 -1.55 6.08
CA PRO A 95 15.46 -1.15 4.97
C PRO A 95 14.04 -0.87 5.45
N TYR A 96 13.34 0.01 4.72
CA TYR A 96 11.98 0.45 5.00
C TYR A 96 11.05 0.10 3.84
N HIS A 97 9.88 -0.44 4.13
CA HIS A 97 8.86 -0.75 3.12
C HIS A 97 7.81 0.36 3.07
N PHE A 98 7.76 1.11 1.99
CA PHE A 98 6.80 2.18 1.78
C PHE A 98 5.51 1.67 1.10
N ASP A 99 4.82 0.74 1.76
CA ASP A 99 3.61 0.07 1.26
C ASP A 99 2.41 1.01 1.07
N ALA A 100 1.58 0.73 0.08
CA ALA A 100 0.27 1.35 -0.08
C ALA A 100 -0.72 0.46 -0.84
N PHE A 101 -2.02 0.67 -0.63
CA PHE A 101 -3.04 0.03 -1.46
C PHE A 101 -2.96 0.58 -2.88
N ASN A 102 -2.92 -0.32 -3.87
CA ASN A 102 -2.94 0.00 -5.30
C ASN A 102 -2.04 1.18 -5.68
N ASP A 103 -0.84 1.24 -5.10
CA ASP A 103 0.10 2.32 -5.35
C ASP A 103 0.41 2.42 -6.84
N ASN A 104 0.36 3.64 -7.37
CA ASN A 104 0.65 3.92 -8.76
C ASN A 104 1.96 4.70 -8.90
N ILE A 105 2.37 4.92 -10.15
CA ILE A 105 3.69 5.51 -10.44
C ILE A 105 3.86 6.90 -9.81
N SER A 106 2.80 7.72 -9.78
CA SER A 106 2.84 9.04 -9.15
C SER A 106 2.88 8.95 -7.62
N GLY A 107 2.26 7.92 -7.02
CA GLY A 107 2.41 7.58 -5.61
C GLY A 107 3.87 7.24 -5.23
N ILE A 108 4.51 6.38 -6.02
CA ILE A 108 5.92 6.00 -5.85
C ILE A 108 6.82 7.24 -5.97
N ARG A 109 6.68 8.03 -7.04
CA ARG A 109 7.42 9.29 -7.26
C ARG A 109 7.24 10.26 -6.09
N GLY A 110 6.02 10.44 -5.60
CA GLY A 110 5.72 11.33 -4.47
C GLY A 110 6.39 10.91 -3.17
N LYS A 111 6.42 9.61 -2.89
CA LYS A 111 7.15 9.06 -1.72
C LYS A 111 8.66 9.26 -1.84
N MET A 112 9.23 9.09 -3.02
CA MET A 112 10.66 9.31 -3.24
C MET A 112 11.05 10.78 -3.02
N GLN A 113 10.26 11.72 -3.55
CA GLN A 113 10.47 13.16 -3.28
C GLN A 113 10.28 13.50 -1.80
N PHE A 114 9.28 12.90 -1.15
CA PHE A 114 9.07 13.07 0.29
C PHE A 114 10.29 12.66 1.10
N ILE A 115 10.86 11.50 0.82
CA ILE A 115 12.06 10.98 1.49
C ILE A 115 13.22 11.97 1.37
N GLU A 116 13.48 12.51 0.16
CA GLU A 116 14.53 13.52 -0.02
C GLU A 116 14.22 14.83 0.71
N ASN A 117 12.95 15.24 0.74
CA ASN A 117 12.52 16.42 1.49
C ASN A 117 12.67 16.24 3.02
N GLN A 118 12.69 15.00 3.51
CA GLN A 118 13.04 14.68 4.90
C GLN A 118 14.55 14.63 5.16
N GLY A 119 15.38 14.89 4.13
CA GLY A 119 16.84 14.90 4.21
C GLY A 119 17.49 13.52 4.09
N ASN A 120 16.71 12.49 3.74
CA ASN A 120 17.21 11.13 3.57
C ASN A 120 17.77 10.91 2.17
N LYS A 121 18.82 10.09 2.09
CA LYS A 121 19.30 9.55 0.80
C LYS A 121 18.49 8.33 0.43
N ILE A 122 18.32 8.08 -0.86
CA ILE A 122 17.81 6.81 -1.38
C ILE A 122 19.02 6.03 -1.91
N LYS A 123 19.69 5.28 -1.04
CA LYS A 123 20.88 4.50 -1.41
C LYS A 123 20.51 3.23 -2.17
N ASN A 124 19.46 2.53 -1.72
CA ASN A 124 18.94 1.36 -2.40
C ASN A 124 17.43 1.48 -2.64
N ALA A 125 16.94 1.05 -3.80
CA ALA A 125 15.51 1.05 -4.11
C ALA A 125 15.07 -0.26 -4.76
N LEU A 126 14.04 -0.90 -4.22
CA LEU A 126 13.34 -2.01 -4.86
C LEU A 126 11.94 -1.53 -5.23
N ILE A 127 11.71 -1.30 -6.52
CA ILE A 127 10.43 -0.77 -7.02
C ILE A 127 9.65 -1.93 -7.64
N VAL A 128 8.60 -2.35 -6.96
CA VAL A 128 7.76 -3.48 -7.35
C VAL A 128 6.53 -2.94 -8.07
N ILE A 129 6.37 -3.33 -9.33
CA ILE A 129 5.32 -2.86 -10.22
C ILE A 129 4.52 -4.02 -10.80
N ASP A 130 3.43 -3.66 -11.44
CA ASP A 130 2.51 -4.51 -12.18
C ASP A 130 1.69 -3.63 -13.13
N ASN A 131 0.75 -4.22 -13.89
CA ASN A 131 -0.03 -3.47 -14.87
C ASN A 131 -0.99 -2.44 -14.26
N ASP A 132 -1.32 -2.55 -12.96
CA ASP A 132 -2.15 -1.57 -12.28
C ASP A 132 -1.33 -0.34 -11.82
N THR A 133 0.01 -0.43 -11.82
CA THR A 133 0.91 0.65 -11.38
C THR A 133 0.78 1.90 -12.26
N PHE A 134 0.36 1.76 -13.51
CA PHE A 134 0.12 2.85 -14.46
C PHE A 134 -1.37 3.12 -14.65
N SER A 135 -2.20 2.78 -13.65
CA SER A 135 -3.62 3.10 -13.64
C SER A 135 -3.91 4.27 -12.70
N GLU A 136 -4.73 5.20 -13.20
CA GLU A 136 -5.25 6.34 -12.42
C GLU A 136 -6.63 6.03 -11.82
N GLN A 137 -7.16 4.82 -12.01
CA GLN A 137 -8.54 4.48 -11.63
C GLN A 137 -8.85 4.72 -10.14
N TYR A 138 -7.83 4.66 -9.29
CA TYR A 138 -7.96 4.83 -7.84
C TYR A 138 -7.66 6.26 -7.35
N ASP A 139 -7.19 7.16 -8.21
CA ASP A 139 -6.83 8.53 -7.81
C ASP A 139 -8.07 9.42 -7.61
N ASP A 140 -9.14 9.15 -8.37
CA ASP A 140 -10.44 9.83 -8.28
C ASP A 140 -11.44 9.12 -7.36
N GLU A 141 -11.09 7.95 -6.83
CA GLU A 141 -11.98 7.24 -5.91
C GLU A 141 -12.13 8.02 -4.59
N SER A 142 -13.39 8.27 -4.20
CA SER A 142 -13.75 8.76 -2.86
C SER A 142 -13.52 7.73 -1.73
N ASP A 143 -12.69 6.72 -1.98
CA ASP A 143 -12.34 5.71 -0.99
C ASP A 143 -11.12 6.14 -0.17
N ILE A 144 -11.34 6.30 1.12
CA ILE A 144 -10.33 6.79 2.06
C ILE A 144 -9.11 5.86 2.17
N VAL A 145 -9.19 4.61 1.72
CA VAL A 145 -8.06 3.66 1.80
C VAL A 145 -7.05 3.83 0.67
N HIS A 146 -7.48 4.34 -0.49
CA HIS A 146 -6.64 4.58 -1.67
C HIS A 146 -6.04 6.00 -1.68
N MET A 147 -6.58 6.92 -0.87
CA MET A 147 -6.07 8.29 -0.80
C MET A 147 -4.56 8.34 -0.53
N LYS A 148 -3.84 9.13 -1.34
CA LYS A 148 -2.44 9.46 -1.07
C LYS A 148 -2.34 10.38 0.14
N ASP A 149 -1.30 10.23 0.96
CA ASP A 149 -1.13 11.05 2.17
C ASP A 149 -0.88 12.52 1.76
N CYS A 150 -1.57 13.46 2.41
CA CYS A 150 -1.44 14.90 2.15
C CYS A 150 -0.03 15.45 2.44
N MET A 151 0.79 14.76 3.22
CA MET A 151 2.16 15.15 3.54
C MET A 151 3.09 15.21 2.33
N TRP A 152 2.77 14.49 1.25
CA TRP A 152 3.62 14.43 0.06
C TRP A 152 2.88 14.43 -1.27
N SER A 153 1.57 14.17 -1.28
CA SER A 153 0.77 14.18 -2.50
C SER A 153 0.44 15.58 -3.04
N GLY A 154 0.69 16.64 -2.25
CA GLY A 154 0.25 18.00 -2.57
C GLY A 154 -1.25 18.24 -2.34
N ARG A 155 -1.99 17.23 -1.86
CA ARG A 155 -3.40 17.38 -1.50
C ARG A 155 -3.55 18.35 -0.32
N ASN A 156 -4.57 19.20 -0.40
CA ASN A 156 -4.90 20.11 0.69
C ASN A 156 -5.22 19.33 2.00
N PRO A 157 -4.51 19.59 3.12
CA PRO A 157 -4.72 18.85 4.38
C PRO A 157 -6.14 18.94 4.95
N LEU A 158 -6.81 20.10 4.82
CA LEU A 158 -8.19 20.25 5.29
C LEU A 158 -9.14 19.35 4.48
N MET A 159 -8.99 19.33 3.15
CA MET A 159 -9.77 18.46 2.28
C MET A 159 -9.46 16.98 2.53
N TYR A 160 -8.19 16.63 2.77
CA TYR A 160 -7.79 15.28 3.15
C TYR A 160 -8.54 14.81 4.40
N HIS A 161 -8.48 15.57 5.50
CA HIS A 161 -9.18 15.19 6.73
C HIS A 161 -10.71 15.26 6.62
N LEU A 162 -11.25 16.14 5.76
CA LEU A 162 -12.68 16.22 5.50
C LEU A 162 -13.21 14.92 4.85
N GLU A 163 -12.46 14.28 3.97
CA GLU A 163 -12.87 12.99 3.38
C GLU A 163 -12.96 11.89 4.45
N PHE A 164 -12.00 11.81 5.37
CA PHE A 164 -12.09 10.88 6.52
C PHE A 164 -13.26 11.22 7.44
N PHE A 165 -13.53 12.50 7.69
CA PHE A 165 -14.70 12.92 8.45
C PHE A 165 -16.00 12.49 7.76
N LYS A 166 -16.14 12.67 6.45
CA LYS A 166 -17.31 12.18 5.68
C LYS A 166 -17.43 10.66 5.75
N ALA A 167 -16.30 9.93 5.63
CA ALA A 167 -16.28 8.47 5.70
C ALA A 167 -16.78 7.94 7.05
N PHE A 168 -16.58 8.68 8.14
CA PHE A 168 -17.12 8.31 9.46
C PHE A 168 -18.65 8.20 9.47
N PHE A 169 -19.35 9.01 8.68
CA PHE A 169 -20.81 8.99 8.53
C PHE A 169 -21.28 8.12 7.35
N LYS A 170 -20.43 7.90 6.35
CA LYS A 170 -20.72 7.08 5.16
C LYS A 170 -21.15 5.68 5.60
N LYS A 171 -22.29 5.24 5.06
CA LYS A 171 -22.92 3.94 5.39
C LYS A 171 -23.07 3.66 6.90
N LYS A 172 -23.15 4.72 7.72
CA LYS A 172 -23.25 4.62 9.18
C LYS A 172 -22.07 3.87 9.83
N TYR A 173 -20.84 4.01 9.29
CA TYR A 173 -19.62 3.42 9.85
C TYR A 173 -19.49 3.61 11.37
N PHE A 174 -19.85 4.81 11.88
CA PHE A 174 -19.83 5.11 13.31
C PHE A 174 -20.62 4.12 14.19
N ILE A 175 -21.69 3.49 13.67
CA ILE A 175 -22.46 2.48 14.41
C ILE A 175 -21.58 1.27 14.70
N SER A 176 -20.97 0.71 13.65
CA SER A 176 -20.05 -0.43 13.78
C SER A 176 -18.87 -0.07 14.69
N PHE A 177 -18.29 1.13 14.52
CA PHE A 177 -17.19 1.62 15.34
C PHE A 177 -17.55 1.66 16.83
N PHE A 178 -18.68 2.27 17.21
CA PHE A 178 -19.07 2.38 18.61
C PHE A 178 -19.54 1.06 19.21
N ASP A 179 -20.30 0.26 18.48
CA ASP A 179 -20.73 -1.07 18.92
C ASP A 179 -19.50 -1.93 19.27
N LEU A 180 -18.52 -1.98 18.38
CA LEU A 180 -17.27 -2.70 18.63
C LEU A 180 -16.48 -2.10 19.80
N LYS A 181 -16.42 -0.77 19.89
CA LYS A 181 -15.66 -0.08 20.94
C LYS A 181 -16.27 -0.29 22.34
N ILE A 182 -17.59 -0.34 22.45
CA ILE A 182 -18.34 -0.50 23.71
C ILE A 182 -18.41 -1.98 24.09
N ASN A 183 -18.88 -2.83 23.17
CA ASN A 183 -19.19 -4.23 23.47
C ASN A 183 -17.97 -5.16 23.35
N LYS A 184 -16.86 -4.67 22.76
CA LYS A 184 -15.62 -5.44 22.51
C LYS A 184 -15.86 -6.75 21.74
N THR A 185 -16.98 -6.84 21.03
CA THR A 185 -17.46 -8.05 20.37
C THR A 185 -17.67 -7.77 18.90
N TYR A 186 -17.03 -8.56 18.05
CA TYR A 186 -17.22 -8.50 16.60
C TYR A 186 -18.57 -9.10 16.20
N ARG A 187 -19.29 -8.44 15.29
CA ARG A 187 -20.61 -8.88 14.83
C ARG A 187 -20.65 -8.96 13.30
N PRO A 188 -21.50 -9.81 12.68
CA PRO A 188 -21.49 -10.02 11.24
C PRO A 188 -21.63 -8.75 10.39
N TRP A 189 -22.45 -7.77 10.79
CA TRP A 189 -22.60 -6.50 10.06
C TRP A 189 -21.34 -5.61 10.07
N MET A 190 -20.38 -5.91 10.94
CA MET A 190 -19.11 -5.20 10.99
C MET A 190 -18.19 -5.59 9.84
N GLU A 191 -18.39 -6.74 9.19
CA GLU A 191 -17.55 -7.25 8.09
C GLU A 191 -17.42 -6.28 6.91
N GLU A 192 -18.43 -5.43 6.72
CA GLU A 192 -18.39 -4.37 5.73
C GLU A 192 -17.19 -3.42 5.95
N PHE A 193 -16.88 -3.07 7.19
CA PHE A 193 -15.85 -2.08 7.54
C PHE A 193 -14.61 -2.70 8.19
N PHE A 194 -14.82 -3.79 8.90
CA PHE A 194 -13.87 -4.42 9.79
C PHE A 194 -13.66 -5.83 9.26
N LYS A 195 -12.68 -6.00 8.38
CA LYS A 195 -12.21 -7.33 7.96
C LYS A 195 -10.69 -7.29 7.83
N PHE A 196 -10.12 -8.48 7.79
CA PHE A 196 -8.70 -8.78 7.71
C PHE A 196 -7.94 -8.50 9.00
N LYS A 197 -7.40 -9.57 9.56
CA LYS A 197 -6.33 -9.50 10.53
C LYS A 197 -5.06 -9.19 9.74
N TYR A 198 -4.62 -7.94 9.78
CA TYR A 198 -3.46 -7.44 9.08
C TYR A 198 -2.65 -6.60 10.06
N TYR A 199 -1.34 -6.58 9.93
CA TYR A 199 -0.52 -5.69 10.76
C TYR A 199 0.72 -5.24 10.01
N TYR A 200 1.24 -4.10 10.48
CA TYR A 200 2.55 -3.59 10.10
C TYR A 200 3.55 -3.87 11.20
N GLU A 201 4.76 -4.24 10.81
CA GLU A 201 5.88 -4.38 11.74
C GLU A 201 6.70 -3.10 11.80
N ALA A 202 6.63 -2.38 12.92
CA ALA A 202 7.55 -1.29 13.20
C ALA A 202 8.95 -1.84 13.58
N PRO A 203 10.04 -1.17 13.20
CA PRO A 203 10.12 0.14 12.54
C PRO A 203 10.11 0.07 11.01
N ARG A 204 10.19 -1.12 10.40
CA ARG A 204 10.47 -1.29 8.97
C ARG A 204 9.24 -1.21 8.05
N ASN A 205 8.05 -1.24 8.63
CA ASN A 205 6.76 -1.10 7.97
C ASN A 205 6.43 -2.24 6.98
N ASP A 206 6.93 -3.45 7.25
CA ASP A 206 6.54 -4.66 6.52
C ASP A 206 5.07 -5.02 6.82
N PHE A 207 4.27 -5.30 5.78
CA PHE A 207 2.83 -5.60 5.89
C PHE A 207 2.49 -7.10 5.85
N TYR A 208 1.77 -7.64 6.83
CA TYR A 208 1.53 -9.09 6.95
C TYR A 208 0.07 -9.53 6.72
N PHE A 209 -0.10 -10.74 6.18
CA PHE A 209 -1.38 -11.44 5.94
C PHE A 209 -1.55 -12.65 6.89
N PRO A 210 -1.61 -12.47 8.22
CA PRO A 210 -1.63 -13.59 9.16
C PRO A 210 -2.86 -14.49 8.99
N GLU A 211 -4.02 -13.96 8.61
CA GLU A 211 -5.23 -14.79 8.39
C GLU A 211 -5.04 -15.81 7.25
N ASN A 212 -4.38 -15.40 6.16
CA ASN A 212 -4.06 -16.29 5.06
C ASN A 212 -3.03 -17.34 5.47
N GLU A 213 -1.98 -16.94 6.20
CA GLU A 213 -0.97 -17.86 6.73
C GLU A 213 -1.58 -18.89 7.69
N GLU A 214 -2.41 -18.45 8.64
CA GLU A 214 -3.13 -19.32 9.59
C GLU A 214 -4.04 -20.31 8.82
N GLY A 215 -4.75 -19.83 7.79
CA GLY A 215 -5.61 -20.67 6.94
C GLY A 215 -4.84 -21.76 6.19
N ILE A 216 -3.70 -21.40 5.59
CA ILE A 216 -2.83 -22.33 4.85
C ILE A 216 -2.20 -23.35 5.81
N GLN A 217 -1.73 -22.91 6.98
CA GLN A 217 -1.12 -23.79 7.99
C GLN A 217 -2.11 -24.79 8.55
N LYS A 218 -3.38 -24.38 8.72
CA LYS A 218 -4.43 -25.23 9.26
C LYS A 218 -4.80 -26.37 8.31
N ASP A 219 -5.01 -26.07 7.03
CA ASP A 219 -5.36 -27.05 6.00
C ASP A 219 -5.10 -26.47 4.60
N SER A 220 -3.89 -26.68 4.09
CA SER A 220 -3.48 -26.15 2.79
C SER A 220 -4.28 -26.75 1.63
N VAL A 221 -4.66 -28.03 1.71
CA VAL A 221 -5.46 -28.71 0.67
C VAL A 221 -6.83 -28.05 0.56
N LYS A 222 -7.50 -27.85 1.70
CA LYS A 222 -8.80 -27.17 1.72
C LYS A 222 -8.69 -25.69 1.33
N TYR A 223 -7.63 -25.01 1.77
CA TYR A 223 -7.40 -23.60 1.43
C TYR A 223 -7.31 -23.40 -0.08
N TYR A 224 -6.47 -24.19 -0.76
CA TYR A 224 -6.26 -24.09 -2.21
C TYR A 224 -7.36 -24.76 -3.04
N ALA A 225 -8.27 -25.52 -2.43
CA ALA A 225 -9.48 -26.01 -3.10
C ALA A 225 -10.52 -24.89 -3.34
N ASN A 226 -10.30 -23.68 -2.82
CA ASN A 226 -11.18 -22.52 -3.05
C ASN A 226 -11.38 -22.28 -4.57
N PRO A 227 -12.65 -22.19 -5.05
CA PRO A 227 -12.97 -21.89 -6.45
C PRO A 227 -12.29 -20.65 -7.05
N ASP A 228 -11.89 -19.66 -6.23
CA ASP A 228 -11.17 -18.48 -6.72
C ASP A 228 -9.87 -18.85 -7.45
N PHE A 229 -9.18 -19.92 -7.02
CA PHE A 229 -7.97 -20.39 -7.70
C PHE A 229 -8.23 -21.12 -9.03
N LYS A 230 -9.49 -21.39 -9.40
CA LYS A 230 -9.83 -22.07 -10.66
C LYS A 230 -9.87 -21.10 -11.86
N LYS A 231 -9.83 -19.79 -11.63
CA LYS A 231 -10.02 -18.74 -12.65
C LYS A 231 -8.72 -18.38 -13.39
N ARG A 232 -8.08 -19.35 -14.05
CA ARG A 232 -6.97 -19.06 -14.99
C ARG A 232 -7.47 -19.03 -16.42
N TYR A 233 -7.13 -17.98 -17.16
CA TYR A 233 -7.39 -17.91 -18.59
C TYR A 233 -6.40 -18.82 -19.33
N TRP A 234 -6.89 -19.60 -20.30
CA TRP A 234 -6.01 -20.40 -21.15
C TRP A 234 -5.39 -19.49 -22.22
N LYS A 235 -4.06 -19.28 -22.14
CA LYS A 235 -3.28 -18.43 -23.04
C LYS A 235 -3.78 -16.98 -23.12
N PRO A 236 -3.62 -16.18 -22.05
CA PRO A 236 -3.94 -14.76 -22.13
C PRO A 236 -3.00 -14.06 -23.12
N GLU A 237 -3.56 -13.15 -23.92
CA GLU A 237 -2.75 -12.17 -24.65
C GLU A 237 -2.02 -11.25 -23.65
N PRO A 238 -0.81 -10.75 -23.98
CA PRO A 238 -0.14 -9.77 -23.15
C PRO A 238 -1.01 -8.53 -22.89
N TYR A 239 -0.77 -7.84 -21.78
CA TYR A 239 -1.44 -6.57 -21.52
C TYR A 239 -1.15 -5.55 -22.62
N ASP A 240 -2.17 -4.74 -22.93
CA ASP A 240 -2.01 -3.56 -23.77
C ASP A 240 -1.06 -2.53 -23.13
N LYS A 241 -0.55 -1.62 -23.95
CA LYS A 241 0.22 -0.46 -23.48
C LYS A 241 -0.60 0.39 -22.52
N THR A 242 -0.06 0.66 -21.33
CA THR A 242 -0.65 1.49 -20.28
C THR A 242 0.14 2.77 -19.99
N ILE A 243 1.44 2.80 -20.32
CA ILE A 243 2.28 3.98 -20.07
C ILE A 243 1.94 5.08 -21.07
N ASN A 244 1.37 6.18 -20.58
CA ASN A 244 1.02 7.37 -21.36
C ASN A 244 2.04 8.51 -21.14
N GLU A 245 1.81 9.67 -21.75
CA GLU A 245 2.72 10.83 -21.64
C GLU A 245 2.90 11.36 -20.22
N GLU A 246 1.87 11.33 -19.38
CA GLU A 246 1.97 11.74 -17.97
C GLU A 246 2.83 10.74 -17.18
N HIS A 247 2.64 9.43 -17.41
CA HIS A 247 3.46 8.39 -16.81
C HIS A 247 4.95 8.52 -17.19
N LEU A 248 5.26 8.95 -18.42
CA LEU A 248 6.65 9.21 -18.84
C LEU A 248 7.30 10.35 -18.03
N LYS A 249 6.54 11.36 -17.62
CA LYS A 249 7.03 12.44 -16.75
C LYS A 249 7.35 11.90 -15.35
N GLU A 250 6.47 11.07 -14.79
CA GLU A 250 6.68 10.43 -13.49
C GLU A 250 7.93 9.54 -13.50
N LEU A 251 8.09 8.70 -14.53
CA LEU A 251 9.27 7.85 -14.73
C LEU A 251 10.57 8.66 -14.84
N LYS A 252 10.53 9.80 -15.56
CA LYS A 252 11.68 10.71 -15.67
C LYS A 252 12.09 11.25 -14.31
N ILE A 253 11.14 11.71 -13.51
CA ILE A 253 11.42 12.24 -12.16
C ILE A 253 11.98 11.14 -11.26
N ILE A 254 11.40 9.93 -11.28
CA ILE A 254 11.91 8.79 -10.51
C ILE A 254 13.37 8.52 -10.89
N LYS A 255 13.69 8.47 -12.19
CA LYS A 255 15.05 8.24 -12.66
C LYS A 255 16.02 9.34 -12.22
N GLU A 256 15.63 10.61 -12.32
CA GLU A 256 16.42 11.75 -11.85
C GLU A 256 16.72 11.68 -10.35
N ILE A 257 15.74 11.26 -9.53
CA ILE A 257 15.93 11.05 -8.09
C ILE A 257 16.94 9.91 -7.86
N LEU A 258 16.76 8.78 -8.54
CA LEU A 258 17.65 7.62 -8.42
C LEU A 258 19.09 7.99 -8.77
N ASP A 259 19.30 8.72 -9.88
CA ASP A 259 20.61 9.15 -10.36
C ASP A 259 21.29 10.13 -9.43
N ARG A 260 20.56 11.16 -8.97
CA ARG A 260 21.11 12.16 -8.06
C ARG A 260 21.52 11.55 -6.72
N ASN A 261 20.80 10.53 -6.26
CA ASN A 261 21.17 9.76 -5.07
C ASN A 261 22.25 8.69 -5.32
N LYS A 262 22.62 8.45 -6.59
CA LYS A 262 23.50 7.34 -7.01
C LYS A 262 22.98 5.99 -6.48
N SER A 263 21.68 5.80 -6.59
CA SER A 263 20.95 4.67 -6.03
C SER A 263 21.35 3.36 -6.71
N LYS A 264 21.44 2.27 -5.96
CA LYS A 264 21.37 0.92 -6.50
C LYS A 264 19.91 0.49 -6.53
N TYR A 265 19.36 0.20 -7.70
CA TYR A 265 17.92 -0.06 -7.79
C TYR A 265 17.57 -1.25 -8.67
N LYS A 266 16.39 -1.82 -8.42
CA LYS A 266 15.78 -2.85 -9.26
C LYS A 266 14.29 -2.55 -9.44
N ILE A 267 13.81 -2.72 -10.66
CA ILE A 267 12.41 -2.68 -11.04
C ILE A 267 11.93 -4.11 -11.20
N VAL A 268 10.89 -4.50 -10.46
CA VAL A 268 10.37 -5.86 -10.45
C VAL A 268 8.94 -5.87 -10.96
N ILE A 269 8.72 -6.52 -12.10
CA ILE A 269 7.37 -6.74 -12.61
C ILE A 269 6.82 -8.02 -11.98
N SER A 270 5.73 -7.87 -11.24
CA SER A 270 5.19 -8.89 -10.35
C SER A 270 4.71 -10.16 -11.10
N PRO A 271 4.94 -11.36 -10.52
CA PRO A 271 4.41 -12.62 -11.05
C PRO A 271 2.93 -12.78 -10.66
N LEU A 272 2.02 -12.11 -11.36
CA LEU A 272 0.59 -12.17 -11.02
C LEU A 272 0.00 -13.57 -11.30
N PHE A 273 -0.96 -14.00 -10.46
CA PHE A 273 -1.59 -15.32 -10.54
C PHE A 273 -2.31 -15.57 -11.88
N ASN A 274 -2.79 -14.50 -12.51
CA ASN A 274 -3.51 -14.56 -13.78
C ASN A 274 -2.63 -14.95 -14.98
N GLN A 275 -1.31 -15.01 -14.79
CA GLN A 275 -0.31 -15.44 -15.79
C GLN A 275 -0.33 -14.63 -17.09
N ILE A 276 -0.84 -13.39 -17.04
CA ILE A 276 -0.84 -12.49 -18.20
C ILE A 276 0.55 -11.87 -18.32
N ASP A 277 1.11 -11.89 -19.53
CA ASP A 277 2.39 -11.25 -19.83
C ASP A 277 2.27 -9.72 -19.73
N TYR A 278 3.29 -9.08 -19.15
CA TYR A 278 3.40 -7.63 -19.14
C TYR A 278 3.54 -7.08 -20.56
N SER A 279 3.01 -5.89 -20.82
CA SER A 279 3.07 -5.25 -22.13
C SER A 279 4.51 -5.16 -22.65
N PRO A 280 4.83 -5.74 -23.83
CA PRO A 280 6.17 -5.65 -24.41
C PRO A 280 6.60 -4.21 -24.68
N ILE A 281 5.64 -3.33 -25.03
CA ILE A 281 5.88 -1.92 -25.31
C ILE A 281 6.23 -1.19 -24.01
N ASP A 282 5.46 -1.40 -22.95
CA ASP A 282 5.76 -0.77 -21.65
C ASP A 282 7.06 -1.32 -21.05
N LEU A 283 7.36 -2.60 -21.26
CA LEU A 283 8.64 -3.19 -20.86
C LEU A 283 9.82 -2.52 -21.57
N GLU A 284 9.70 -2.22 -22.87
CA GLU A 284 10.72 -1.45 -23.59
C GLU A 284 10.91 -0.05 -23.00
N VAL A 285 9.81 0.64 -22.68
CA VAL A 285 9.87 1.94 -22.01
C VAL A 285 10.61 1.85 -20.67
N LEU A 286 10.26 0.88 -19.82
CA LEU A 286 10.95 0.68 -18.54
C LEU A 286 12.45 0.42 -18.75
N ASN A 287 12.83 -0.38 -19.75
CA ASN A 287 14.23 -0.65 -20.09
C ASN A 287 14.97 0.60 -20.56
N ILE A 288 14.31 1.51 -21.30
CA ILE A 288 14.90 2.78 -21.74
C ILE A 288 15.21 3.67 -20.52
N TYR A 289 14.29 3.75 -19.55
CA TYR A 289 14.47 4.61 -18.38
C TYR A 289 15.43 4.01 -17.34
N PHE A 290 15.39 2.69 -17.12
CA PHE A 290 16.05 2.06 -15.97
C PHE A 290 17.20 1.12 -16.33
N GLY A 291 17.40 0.79 -17.61
CA GLY A 291 18.39 -0.18 -18.06
C GLY A 291 17.91 -1.62 -17.90
N LYS A 292 18.21 -2.46 -18.90
CA LYS A 292 17.78 -3.88 -18.93
C LYS A 292 18.32 -4.69 -17.76
N GLU A 293 19.46 -4.31 -17.22
CA GLU A 293 20.12 -4.92 -16.07
C GLU A 293 19.36 -4.70 -14.74
N ASN A 294 18.52 -3.66 -14.68
CA ASN A 294 17.76 -3.31 -13.49
C ASN A 294 16.28 -3.70 -13.59
N VAL A 295 15.78 -4.12 -14.76
CA VAL A 295 14.37 -4.48 -14.97
C VAL A 295 14.21 -6.00 -15.02
N TYR A 296 13.46 -6.55 -14.06
CA TYR A 296 13.23 -7.98 -13.92
C TYR A 296 11.76 -8.30 -14.15
N ASN A 297 11.47 -8.99 -15.27
CA ASN A 297 10.12 -9.38 -15.64
C ASN A 297 9.79 -10.81 -15.17
N PHE A 298 8.88 -10.94 -14.19
CA PHE A 298 8.38 -12.23 -13.72
C PHE A 298 6.90 -12.49 -14.08
N SER A 299 6.30 -11.65 -14.91
CA SER A 299 4.94 -11.84 -15.42
C SER A 299 4.82 -13.04 -16.37
N GLY A 300 3.60 -13.34 -16.83
CA GLY A 300 3.36 -14.42 -17.78
C GLY A 300 3.32 -15.83 -17.20
N ILE A 301 3.31 -16.82 -18.08
CA ILE A 301 3.31 -18.24 -17.73
C ILE A 301 4.74 -18.70 -17.48
N ASN A 302 5.08 -19.02 -16.23
CA ASN A 302 6.41 -19.48 -15.86
C ASN A 302 6.36 -20.36 -14.59
N LYS A 303 7.52 -20.86 -14.14
CA LYS A 303 7.61 -21.73 -12.96
C LYS A 303 7.12 -21.08 -11.65
N TYR A 304 7.10 -19.75 -11.57
CA TYR A 304 6.62 -19.01 -10.41
C TYR A 304 5.09 -18.89 -10.43
N THR A 305 4.53 -18.47 -11.58
CA THR A 305 3.09 -18.25 -11.72
C THR A 305 2.29 -19.54 -11.84
N ASN A 306 2.92 -20.63 -12.28
CA ASN A 306 2.27 -21.94 -12.39
C ASN A 306 1.90 -22.53 -11.03
N ASP A 307 2.73 -22.34 -10.00
CA ASP A 307 2.54 -22.94 -8.69
C ASP A 307 1.55 -22.12 -7.83
N ILE A 308 0.36 -22.68 -7.61
CA ILE A 308 -0.69 -22.08 -6.78
C ILE A 308 -0.22 -21.86 -5.34
N ALA A 309 0.71 -22.69 -4.85
CA ALA A 309 1.24 -22.59 -3.50
C ALA A 309 2.09 -21.34 -3.30
N ASN A 310 2.40 -20.58 -4.35
CA ASN A 310 3.06 -19.28 -4.23
C ASN A 310 2.12 -18.13 -3.87
N TYR A 311 0.81 -18.36 -3.77
CA TYR A 311 -0.19 -17.30 -3.64
C TYR A 311 -1.01 -17.42 -2.35
N TYR A 312 -1.41 -16.28 -1.79
CA TYR A 312 -2.44 -16.19 -0.76
C TYR A 312 -3.83 -16.19 -1.38
N GLU A 313 -4.02 -15.38 -2.42
CA GLU A 313 -5.20 -15.37 -3.28
C GLU A 313 -4.79 -14.88 -4.68
N MET A 314 -5.74 -14.54 -5.55
CA MET A 314 -5.46 -14.22 -6.96
C MET A 314 -4.59 -12.96 -7.17
N SER A 315 -4.44 -12.10 -6.16
CA SER A 315 -3.80 -10.79 -6.26
C SER A 315 -2.42 -10.73 -5.59
N HIS A 316 -2.22 -11.48 -4.50
CA HIS A 316 -1.10 -11.39 -3.58
C HIS A 316 -0.34 -12.71 -3.52
N TYR A 317 0.93 -12.64 -3.92
CA TYR A 317 1.89 -13.73 -3.77
C TYR A 317 2.57 -13.67 -2.40
N LYS A 318 3.08 -14.81 -1.96
CA LYS A 318 3.61 -14.97 -0.60
C LYS A 318 5.08 -14.55 -0.49
N PRO A 319 5.56 -14.20 0.71
CA PRO A 319 6.95 -13.85 0.95
C PRO A 319 7.96 -14.92 0.54
N GLN A 320 7.59 -16.20 0.55
CA GLN A 320 8.45 -17.27 0.09
C GLN A 320 8.80 -17.11 -1.39
N LEU A 321 7.85 -16.70 -2.24
CA LEU A 321 8.13 -16.38 -3.64
C LEU A 321 8.99 -15.12 -3.74
N GLY A 322 8.67 -14.06 -2.98
CA GLY A 322 9.50 -12.84 -2.93
C GLY A 322 10.98 -13.14 -2.62
N ASN A 323 11.26 -14.04 -1.69
CA ASN A 323 12.62 -14.49 -1.36
C ASN A 323 13.31 -15.21 -2.54
N ILE A 324 12.58 -16.06 -3.26
CA ILE A 324 13.10 -16.76 -4.45
C ILE A 324 13.47 -15.75 -5.53
N LEU A 325 12.61 -14.75 -5.76
CA LEU A 325 12.86 -13.71 -6.76
C LEU A 325 14.02 -12.81 -6.35
N MET A 326 14.10 -12.37 -5.10
CA MET A 326 15.27 -11.61 -4.60
C MET A 326 16.56 -12.39 -4.81
N LYS A 327 16.56 -13.68 -4.48
CA LYS A 327 17.72 -14.54 -4.70
C LYS A 327 18.13 -14.54 -6.17
N GLU A 328 17.18 -14.69 -7.10
CA GLU A 328 17.48 -14.65 -8.53
C GLU A 328 18.06 -13.30 -8.98
N MET A 329 17.47 -12.19 -8.53
CA MET A 329 17.86 -10.84 -8.92
C MET A 329 19.26 -10.44 -8.41
N TYR A 330 19.60 -10.83 -7.17
CA TYR A 330 20.82 -10.37 -6.50
C TYR A 330 21.96 -11.40 -6.52
N GLN A 331 21.70 -12.70 -6.67
CA GLN A 331 22.79 -13.68 -6.81
C GLN A 331 23.40 -13.73 -8.22
N LYS A 332 22.65 -13.31 -9.25
CA LYS A 332 23.21 -13.18 -10.62
C LYS A 332 24.34 -12.14 -10.67
N GLU A 333 24.30 -11.10 -9.83
CA GLU A 333 25.34 -10.06 -9.75
C GLU A 333 26.61 -10.52 -9.05
N VAL A 334 26.52 -11.38 -8.02
CA VAL A 334 27.68 -11.92 -7.30
C VAL A 334 28.54 -12.83 -8.19
N LYS A 335 27.98 -13.38 -9.26
CA LYS A 335 28.71 -14.22 -10.22
C LYS A 335 29.23 -13.47 -11.45
N ALA A 336 28.83 -12.22 -11.64
CA ALA A 336 29.22 -11.39 -12.79
C ALA A 336 30.35 -10.39 -12.46
N ASN A 337 30.67 -10.22 -11.16
CA ASN A 337 31.89 -9.60 -10.65
C ASN A 337 32.87 -10.70 -10.23
#